data_AF-A0AAX0IC43-F1
#
_entry.id   AF-A0AAX0IC43-F1
#
_cell.length_a   1.000
_cell.length_b   1.000
_cell.length_c   1.000
_cell.angle_alpha   90.00
_cell.angle_beta   90.00
_cell.angle_gamma   90.00
#
_symmetry.space_group_name_H-M   'P 1'
#
loop_
_entity.id
_entity.type
_entity.pdbx_description
1 polymer ?
#
loop_
_entity_poly.entity_id
_entity_poly.type
_entity_poly.pdbx_seq_one_letter_code
_entity_poly.pdbx_strand_id
1 'polypeptide(L)' 'MKQLPWTLCVLALALVAWLAIAIVNVENQRNALASKACVDPAFKNEVDAKCLASVQSREHWWQHLTYAMTHFRN' A
#
# COMPACT_ATOMS: atom_id res chain seq x y z
N MET A 1 -36.09 3.16 -8.36
CA MET A 1 -35.23 4.38 -8.25
C MET A 1 -34.86 4.76 -6.81
N LYS A 2 -35.66 4.47 -5.77
CA LYS A 2 -35.35 4.84 -4.36
C LYS A 2 -34.05 4.25 -3.78
N GLN A 3 -33.58 3.12 -4.30
CA GLN A 3 -32.36 2.45 -3.81
C GLN A 3 -31.08 2.93 -4.51
N LEU A 4 -31.19 3.64 -5.64
CA LEU A 4 -30.05 4.03 -6.46
C LEU A 4 -29.01 4.87 -5.68
N PRO A 5 -29.39 5.87 -4.86
CA PRO A 5 -28.41 6.64 -4.09
C PRO A 5 -27.62 5.76 -3.12
N TRP A 6 -28.31 4.87 -2.39
CA TRP A 6 -27.68 3.97 -1.44
C TRP A 6 -26.74 2.97 -2.12
N THR A 7 -27.15 2.40 -3.24
CA THR A 7 -26.29 1.51 -4.03
C THR A 7 -25.03 2.24 -4.50
N LEU A 8 -25.15 3.46 -5.02
CA LEU A 8 -24.00 4.26 -5.43
C LEU A 8 -23.09 4.63 -4.25
N CYS A 9 -23.66 4.98 -3.10
CA CYS A 9 -22.88 5.24 -1.89
C CYS A 9 -22.07 4.02 -1.45
N VAL A 10 -22.68 2.83 -1.42
CA VAL A 10 -21.99 1.59 -1.04
C VAL A 10 -20.87 1.26 -2.04
N LEU A 11 -21.13 1.39 -3.35
CA LEU A 11 -20.12 1.16 -4.38
C LEU A 11 -18.95 2.14 -4.28
N ALA A 12 -19.23 3.42 -4.03
CA ALA A 12 -18.21 4.44 -3.86
C ALA A 12 -17.34 4.16 -2.62
N LEU A 13 -17.94 3.78 -1.49
CA LEU A 13 -17.20 3.43 -0.27
C LEU A 13 -16.34 2.17 -0.48
N ALA A 14 -16.87 1.15 -1.17
CA ALA A 14 -16.11 -0.04 -1.50
C ALA A 14 -14.90 0.29 -2.39
N LEU A 15 -15.07 1.17 -3.38
CA LEU A 15 -13.99 1.63 -4.24
C LEU A 15 -12.91 2.41 -3.46
N VAL A 16 -13.32 3.32 -2.56
CA VAL A 16 -12.39 4.07 -1.70
C VAL A 16 -11.60 3.13 -0.79
N ALA A 17 -12.27 2.15 -0.16
CA ALA A 17 -11.61 1.16 0.68
C ALA A 17 -10.61 0.31 -0.13
N TRP A 18 -11.00 -0.15 -1.32
CA TRP A 18 -10.12 -0.91 -2.21
C TRP A 18 -8.89 -0.09 -2.63
N LEU A 19 -9.08 1.17 -3.01
CA LEU A 19 -7.98 2.08 -3.35
C LEU A 19 -7.04 2.31 -2.17
N ALA A 20 -7.58 2.51 -0.96
CA ALA A 20 -6.77 2.69 0.24
C ALA A 20 -5.89 1.46 0.51
N ILE A 21 -6.43 0.24 0.38
CA ILE A 21 -5.67 -1.00 0.53
C ILE A 21 -4.56 -1.09 -0.53
N ALA A 22 -4.88 -0.78 -1.79
CA ALA A 22 -3.91 -0.79 -2.88
C ALA A 22 -2.76 0.20 -2.62
N ILE A 23 -3.07 1.41 -2.16
CA ILE A 23 -2.08 2.44 -1.82
C ILE A 23 -1.18 1.96 -0.67
N VAL A 24 -1.77 1.42 0.40
CA VAL A 24 -1.00 0.88 1.54
C VAL A 24 -0.01 -0.19 1.08
N ASN A 25 -0.43 -1.13 0.25
CA ASN A 25 0.44 -2.20 -0.24
C ASN A 25 1.61 -1.67 -1.06
N VAL A 26 1.34 -0.76 -2.01
CA VAL A 26 2.39 -0.16 -2.86
C VAL A 26 3.34 0.69 -2.04
N GLU A 27 2.82 1.53 -1.13
CA GLU A 27 3.66 2.39 -0.29
C GLU A 27 4.52 1.58 0.69
N ASN A 28 3.99 0.47 1.20
CA ASN A 28 4.75 -0.45 2.02
C ASN A 28 5.92 -1.09 1.24
N GLN A 29 5.69 -1.51 0.00
CA GLN A 29 6.77 -2.00 -0.87
C GLN A 29 7.79 -0.91 -1.18
N ARG A 30 7.34 0.30 -1.53
CA ARG A 30 8.20 1.45 -1.80
C ARG A 30 9.10 1.76 -0.60
N ASN A 31 8.52 1.81 0.60
CA ASN A 31 9.25 2.09 1.82
C ASN A 31 10.23 0.96 2.17
N ALA A 32 9.86 -0.30 1.97
CA ALA A 32 10.75 -1.45 2.15
C ALA A 32 11.98 -1.41 1.21
N LEU A 33 11.80 -0.98 -0.04
CA LEU A 33 12.89 -0.78 -0.98
C LEU A 33 13.80 0.38 -0.54
N ALA A 34 13.19 1.52 -0.18
CA ALA A 34 13.92 2.70 0.26
C ALA A 34 14.76 2.44 1.54
N SER A 35 14.24 1.63 2.46
CA SER A 35 14.92 1.26 3.70
C SER A 35 15.83 0.03 3.55
N LYS A 36 15.96 -0.55 2.36
CA LYS A 36 16.72 -1.79 2.10
C LYS A 36 16.30 -2.95 3.03
N ALA A 37 15.00 -3.07 3.33
CA ALA A 37 14.49 -4.11 4.22
C ALA A 37 14.47 -5.51 3.58
N CYS A 38 14.47 -5.60 2.25
CA CYS A 38 14.36 -6.85 1.49
C CYS A 38 15.56 -7.08 0.57
N VAL A 39 16.78 -7.05 1.11
CA VAL A 39 18.00 -7.41 0.36
C VAL A 39 18.10 -8.94 0.28
N ASP A 40 18.41 -9.47 -0.90
CA ASP A 40 18.56 -10.92 -1.08
C ASP A 40 19.80 -11.44 -0.31
N PRO A 41 19.64 -12.48 0.53
CA PRO A 41 20.74 -12.99 1.36
C PRO A 41 21.82 -13.72 0.56
N ALA A 42 21.48 -14.29 -0.60
CA ALA A 42 22.41 -14.95 -1.50
C ALA A 42 23.05 -13.94 -2.48
N PHE A 43 22.28 -12.95 -2.93
CA PHE A 43 22.69 -11.94 -3.91
C PHE A 43 22.54 -10.53 -3.33
N LYS A 44 23.60 -10.03 -2.66
CA LYS A 44 23.56 -8.75 -1.90
C LYS A 44 23.17 -7.49 -2.70
N ASN A 45 23.14 -7.55 -4.02
CA ASN A 45 22.73 -6.44 -4.90
C ASN A 45 21.31 -6.60 -5.47
N GLU A 46 20.63 -7.70 -5.14
CA GLU A 46 19.29 -8.03 -5.63
C GLU A 46 18.25 -7.83 -4.52
N VAL A 47 16.99 -7.72 -4.93
CA VAL A 47 15.83 -7.60 -4.04
C VAL A 47 15.16 -8.95 -3.88
N ASP A 48 14.93 -9.36 -2.64
CA ASP A 48 14.12 -10.55 -2.36
C ASP A 48 12.64 -10.25 -2.63
N ALA A 49 12.13 -10.76 -3.75
CA ALA A 49 10.74 -10.61 -4.15
C ALA A 49 9.74 -11.23 -3.17
N LYS A 50 10.12 -12.32 -2.47
CA LYS A 50 9.25 -12.96 -1.47
C LYS A 50 9.13 -12.10 -0.22
N CYS A 51 10.25 -11.53 0.24
CA CYS A 51 10.23 -10.52 1.29
C CYS A 51 9.35 -9.34 0.87
N LEU A 52 9.57 -8.77 -0.32
CA LEU A 52 8.84 -7.59 -0.79
C LEU A 52 7.32 -7.81 -0.89
N ALA A 53 6.88 -9.05 -1.18
CA ALA A 53 5.46 -9.39 -1.25
C ALA A 53 4.75 -9.41 0.11
N SER A 54 5.48 -9.56 1.22
CA SER A 54 4.90 -9.82 2.55
C SER A 54 5.44 -8.95 3.68
N VAL A 55 6.49 -8.17 3.43
CA VAL A 55 7.14 -7.29 4.41
C VAL A 55 6.13 -6.32 5.02
N GLN A 56 6.30 -5.97 6.29
CA GLN A 56 5.63 -4.84 6.93
C GLN A 56 6.73 -3.85 7.31
N SER A 57 6.90 -2.80 6.49
CA SER A 57 8.00 -1.84 6.65
C SER A 57 7.69 -0.72 7.64
N ARG A 58 6.46 -0.65 8.13
CA ARG A 58 6.03 0.19 9.26
C ARG A 58 5.11 -0.61 10.18
N GLU A 59 4.95 -0.13 11.41
CA GLU A 59 4.12 -0.78 12.45
C GLU A 59 2.64 -0.84 12.06
N HIS A 60 2.18 0.14 11.27
CA HIS A 60 0.79 0.46 11.14
C HIS A 60 0.40 0.86 9.71
N TRP A 61 -0.68 0.28 9.18
CA TRP A 61 -1.12 0.47 7.80
C TRP A 61 -1.46 1.93 7.46
N TRP A 62 -2.02 2.69 8.41
CA TRP A 62 -2.40 4.08 8.17
C TRP A 62 -1.19 4.99 7.98
N GLN A 63 -0.01 4.62 8.51
CA GLN A 63 1.21 5.39 8.27
C GLN A 63 1.60 5.34 6.78
N HIS A 64 1.39 4.20 6.12
CA HIS A 64 1.58 4.09 4.67
C HIS A 64 0.57 4.97 3.93
N LEU A 65 -0.71 4.88 4.29
CA LEU A 65 -1.76 5.67 3.64
C LEU A 65 -1.51 7.18 3.81
N THR A 66 -1.23 7.65 5.03
CA THR A 66 -0.94 9.06 5.31
C THR A 66 0.31 9.54 4.58
N TYR A 67 1.37 8.74 4.54
CA TYR A 67 2.58 9.09 3.81
C TYR A 67 2.27 9.27 2.32
N ALA A 68 1.61 8.29 1.69
CA ALA A 68 1.26 8.35 0.28
C ALA A 68 0.39 9.57 -0.06
N MET A 69 -0.60 9.89 0.78
CA MET A 69 -1.49 11.04 0.57
C MET A 69 -0.81 12.40 0.78
N THR A 70 0.29 12.47 1.53
CA THR A 70 1.00 13.72 1.82
C THR A 70 2.25 13.94 0.96
N HIS A 71 2.79 12.87 0.36
CA HIS A 71 4.04 12.89 -0.40
C HIS A 71 3.88 12.43 -1.86
N PHE A 72 2.68 12.54 -2.43
CA PHE A 72 2.34 12.08 -3.80
C PHE A 72 3.06 12.83 -4.94
N ARG A 73 3.85 13.86 -4.62
CA ARG A 73 4.48 14.77 -5.59
C ARG A 73 6.01 14.71 -5.60
N ASN A 74 6.59 13.89 -4.74
CA ASN A 74 8.04 13.62 -4.66
C ASN A 74 8.41 12.48 -5.61
#